data_AF-A0A937BLX5-F1
#
_entry.id   AF-A0A937BLX5-F1
#
_cell.length_a   1.000
_cell.length_b   1.000
_cell.length_c   1.000
_cell.angle_alpha   90.00
_cell.angle_beta   90.00
_cell.angle_gamma   90.00
#
_symmetry.space_group_name_H-M   'P 1'
#
loop_
_entity.id
_entity.type
_entity.pdbx_description
1 polymer ?
#
loop_
_entity_poly.entity_id
_entity_poly.type
_entity_poly.pdbx_seq_one_letter_code
_entity_poly.pdbx_strand_id
1 'polypeptide(L)' 'MNTSALILMLSSVGIVTFATAYFFFRVVTAKPKPEPDSYTDNDPV' A
#
# COMPACT_ATOMS: atom_id res chain seq x y z
N MET A 1 28.88 -19.78 -5.05
CA MET A 1 27.42 -19.61 -4.82
C MET A 1 26.72 -19.91 -6.13
N ASN A 2 25.67 -20.73 -6.12
CA ASN A 2 24.96 -21.08 -7.36
C ASN A 2 24.20 -19.87 -7.89
N THR A 3 24.46 -19.49 -9.15
CA THR A 3 23.82 -18.33 -9.79
C THR A 3 22.30 -18.39 -9.71
N SER A 4 21.70 -19.58 -9.86
CA SER A 4 20.26 -19.78 -9.72
C SER A 4 19.73 -19.43 -8.33
N ALA A 5 20.47 -19.73 -7.27
CA ALA A 5 20.09 -19.39 -5.91
C ALA A 5 20.19 -17.87 -5.65
N LEU A 6 21.21 -17.22 -6.21
CA LEU A 6 21.37 -15.76 -6.15
C LEU A 6 20.22 -15.04 -6.86
N ILE A 7 19.85 -15.51 -8.05
CA ILE A 7 18.73 -14.95 -8.82
C ILE A 7 17.44 -15.08 -8.03
N LEU A 8 17.12 -16.28 -7.51
CA LEU A 8 15.89 -16.50 -6.74
C LEU A 8 15.81 -15.59 -5.50
N MET A 9 16.93 -15.43 -4.79
CA MET A 9 17.01 -14.54 -3.63
C MET A 9 16.77 -13.07 -4.00
N LEU A 10 17.39 -12.57 -5.06
CA LEU A 10 17.21 -11.18 -5.49
C LEU A 10 15.80 -10.94 -6.04
N SER A 11 15.25 -11.90 -6.77
CA SER A 11 13.88 -11.84 -7.28
C SER A 11 12.86 -11.80 -6.15
N SER A 12 13.00 -12.64 -5.12
CA SER A 12 12.04 -12.67 -4.00
C SER A 12 12.06 -11.35 -3.21
N VAL A 13 13.25 -10.86 -2.86
CA VAL A 13 13.40 -9.57 -2.18
C VAL A 13 12.88 -8.41 -3.05
N GLY A 14 13.17 -8.44 -4.35
CA GLY A 14 12.69 -7.45 -5.31
C GLY A 14 11.16 -7.41 -5.41
N ILE A 15 10.50 -8.55 -5.50
CA ILE A 15 9.02 -8.64 -5.60
C ILE A 15 8.37 -8.09 -4.33
N VAL A 16 8.84 -8.50 -3.15
CA VAL A 16 8.28 -8.04 -1.87
C VAL A 16 8.46 -6.53 -1.73
N THR A 17 9.65 -6.03 -2.07
CA THR A 17 9.97 -4.59 -2.00
C THR A 17 9.08 -3.81 -2.96
N PHE A 18 8.92 -4.28 -4.20
CA PHE A 18 8.08 -3.64 -5.20
C PHE A 18 6.60 -3.62 -4.80
N ALA A 19 6.06 -4.74 -4.32
CA ALA A 19 4.68 -4.82 -3.86
C ALA A 19 4.41 -3.87 -2.68
N THR A 20 5.36 -3.80 -1.74
CA THR A 20 5.30 -2.91 -0.57
C THR A 20 5.33 -1.45 -1.00
N ALA A 21 6.28 -1.07 -1.86
CA ALA A 21 6.39 0.29 -2.38
C ALA A 21 5.13 0.71 -3.17
N TYR A 22 4.60 -0.18 -4.01
CA TYR A 22 3.36 0.04 -4.76
C TYR A 22 2.17 0.28 -3.84
N PHE A 23 2.03 -0.53 -2.79
CA PHE A 23 0.94 -0.37 -1.82
C PHE A 23 1.02 0.97 -1.10
N PHE A 24 2.19 1.34 -0.58
CA PHE A 24 2.36 2.64 0.10
C PHE A 24 2.17 3.82 -0.84
N PHE A 25 2.69 3.74 -2.07
CA PHE A 25 2.45 4.74 -3.09
C PHE A 25 0.94 4.93 -3.32
N ARG A 26 0.20 3.83 -3.46
CA ARG A 26 -1.25 3.87 -3.63
C ARG A 26 -1.96 4.45 -2.40
N VAL A 27 -1.52 4.15 -1.18
CA VAL A 27 -2.12 4.70 0.05
C VAL A 27 -1.93 6.21 0.14
N VAL A 28 -0.71 6.70 -0.10
CA VAL A 28 -0.39 8.13 0.01
C VAL A 28 -1.01 8.95 -1.12
N THR A 29 -1.18 8.36 -2.30
CA THR A 29 -1.77 9.05 -3.47
C THR A 29 -3.26 8.81 -3.63
N ALA A 30 -3.87 7.91 -2.85
CA ALA A 30 -5.31 7.69 -2.90
C ALA A 30 -6.03 8.98 -2.52
N LYS A 31 -7.00 9.39 -3.36
CA LYS A 31 -7.88 10.50 -3.02
C LYS A 31 -8.62 10.16 -1.73
N PRO A 32 -8.74 11.10 -0.77
CA PRO A 32 -9.58 10.91 0.40
C PRO A 32 -10.97 10.47 -0.08
N LYS A 33 -11.42 9.31 0.40
CA LYS A 33 -12.81 8.92 0.19
C LYS A 33 -13.64 9.90 1.01
N PRO A 34 -14.59 10.65 0.42
CA PRO A 34 -15.51 11.43 1.22
C PRO A 34 -16.29 10.44 2.08
N GLU A 35 -15.99 10.43 3.37
CA GLU A 35 -16.74 9.67 4.35
C GLU A 35 -18.00 10.47 4.68
N PRO A 36 -19.19 9.84 4.78
CA PRO A 36 -20.35 10.51 5.32
C PRO A 36 -20.02 10.98 6.73
N ASP A 37 -20.37 12.22 7.03
CA ASP A 37 -20.11 12.80 8.34
C ASP A 37 -20.79 11.95 9.42
N SER A 38 -20.01 11.57 10.42
CA SER A 38 -20.46 10.70 11.51
C SER A 38 -21.35 11.43 12.53
N TYR A 39 -21.42 12.76 12.46
CA TYR A 39 -22.16 13.60 13.40
C TYR A 39 -23.38 14.30 12.78
N THR A 40 -23.75 13.98 11.54
CA THR A 40 -24.89 14.60 10.85
C THR A 40 -26.20 14.46 11.63
N ASP A 41 -26.37 13.37 12.40
CA ASP A 41 -27.55 13.15 13.26
C ASP A 41 -27.49 13.89 14.62
N ASN A 42 -26.34 14.47 14.98
CA ASN A 42 -26.08 15.16 16.24
C ASN A 42 -25.88 16.67 16.08
N ASP A 43 -25.95 17.20 14.86
CA ASP A 43 -25.83 18.65 14.64
C ASP A 43 -27.03 19.38 15.28
N PRO A 44 -26.79 20.43 16.08
CA PRO A 44 -27.87 21.23 16.66
C PRO A 44 -28.66 21.94 15.56
N VAL A 45 -30.00 21.99 15.73
CA VAL A 45 -30.94 22.68 14.82
C VAL A 45 -30.83 24.21 14.89
#